data_AF-A0A0G0Q1C5-F1
#
_entry.id   AF-A0A0G0Q1C5-F1
#
_cell.length_a   1.000
_cell.length_b   1.000
_cell.length_c   1.000
_cell.angle_alpha   90.00
_cell.angle_beta   90.00
_cell.angle_gamma   90.00
#
_symmetry.space_group_name_H-M   'P 1'
#
loop_
_entity.id
_entity.type
_entity.pdbx_description
1 polymer ?
#
loop_
_entity_poly.entity_id
_entity_poly.type
_entity_poly.pdbx_seq_one_letter_code
_entity_poly.pdbx_strand_id
1 'polypeptide(L)'
;MHFYCKQYEEEVGFYQPFLEKYNAAQTDNQNLDFVQNIASQDSILFDFDLDLFNRSDMWSKGDLWHVDEIFDLIQECSVAIKNALVITIAMSFGYSGTEQDTVELARQIIPRIITIRNNE
;
A
#
# COMPACT_ATOMS: atom_id res chain seq x y z
N MET A 1 -8.42 7.15 8.82
CA MET A 1 -7.69 6.25 7.91
C MET A 1 -6.90 7.11 6.96
N HIS A 2 -5.63 6.82 6.74
CA HIS A 2 -4.82 7.60 5.79
C HIS A 2 -4.61 6.76 4.54
N PHE A 3 -4.97 7.32 3.39
CA PHE A 3 -4.88 6.65 2.10
C PHE A 3 -3.77 7.27 1.25
N TYR A 4 -3.06 6.39 0.55
CA TYR A 4 -2.04 6.69 -0.45
C TYR A 4 -2.22 5.76 -1.67
N CYS A 5 -3.43 5.70 -2.20
CA CYS A 5 -3.75 5.05 -3.47
C CYS A 5 -5.11 5.58 -3.97
N LYS A 6 -5.38 5.36 -5.26
CA LYS A 6 -6.70 5.62 -5.85
C LYS A 6 -7.55 4.35 -5.74
N GLN A 7 -8.85 4.49 -5.50
CA GLN A 7 -9.83 3.41 -5.64
C GLN A 7 -10.77 3.74 -6.81
N TYR A 8 -11.03 2.78 -7.70
CA TYR A 8 -12.01 2.88 -8.81
C TYR A 8 -11.90 4.13 -9.71
N GLU A 9 -11.44 3.95 -10.95
CA GLU A 9 -11.62 4.93 -12.04
C GLU A 9 -11.32 6.41 -11.66
N GLU A 10 -10.32 6.62 -10.80
CA GLU A 10 -9.75 7.91 -10.36
C GLU A 10 -10.22 8.52 -9.01
N GLU A 11 -11.19 7.95 -8.30
CA GLU A 11 -11.56 8.49 -6.98
C GLU A 11 -10.47 8.19 -5.93
N VAL A 12 -10.04 9.21 -5.19
CA VAL A 12 -9.04 9.04 -4.13
C VAL A 12 -9.78 8.70 -2.83
N GLY A 13 -9.33 7.65 -2.15
CA GLY A 13 -9.87 7.24 -0.85
C GLY A 13 -10.98 6.20 -0.91
N PHE A 14 -11.53 5.87 0.25
CA PHE A 14 -12.52 4.82 0.46
C PHE A 14 -13.94 5.26 0.09
N TYR A 15 -14.80 4.29 -0.28
CA TYR A 15 -16.19 4.54 -0.63
C TYR A 15 -16.96 5.30 0.46
N GLN A 16 -17.35 6.54 0.15
CA GLN A 16 -17.91 7.51 1.11
C GLN A 16 -19.12 6.99 1.91
N PRO A 17 -20.13 6.31 1.32
CA PRO A 17 -21.25 5.75 2.09
C PRO A 17 -20.82 4.71 3.15
N PHE A 18 -19.68 4.05 2.96
CA PHE A 18 -19.14 3.14 3.97
C PHE A 18 -18.58 3.91 5.16
N LEU A 19 -17.84 5.00 4.90
CA LEU A 19 -17.31 5.87 5.96
C LEU A 19 -18.44 6.45 6.82
N GLU A 20 -19.51 6.94 6.18
CA GLU A 20 -20.70 7.47 6.86
C GLU A 20 -21.39 6.41 7.70
N LYS A 21 -21.58 5.21 7.14
CA LYS A 21 -22.23 4.08 7.83
C LYS A 21 -21.51 3.69 9.12
N TYR A 22 -20.19 3.76 9.15
CA TYR A 22 -19.37 3.35 10.30
C TYR A 22 -18.82 4.54 11.11
N ASN A 23 -19.23 5.77 10.80
CA ASN A 23 -18.73 7.00 11.42
C ASN A 23 -17.18 7.07 11.40
N ALA A 24 -16.60 6.69 10.28
CA ALA A 24 -15.16 6.70 10.05
C ALA A 24 -14.74 7.96 9.28
N ALA A 25 -13.54 8.45 9.57
CA ALA A 25 -12.92 9.55 8.84
C ALA A 25 -11.72 9.06 8.03
N GLN A 26 -11.49 9.68 6.88
CA GLN A 26 -10.30 9.44 6.07
C GLN A 26 -9.55 10.73 5.73
N THR A 27 -8.30 10.57 5.35
CA THR A 27 -7.44 11.64 4.85
C THR A 27 -6.68 11.12 3.65
N ASP A 28 -6.87 11.79 2.53
CA ASP A 28 -6.26 11.46 1.26
C ASP A 28 -4.92 12.17 1.16
N ASN A 29 -3.85 11.40 0.95
CA ASN A 29 -2.49 11.94 0.90
C ASN A 29 -1.94 11.80 -0.53
N GLN A 30 -1.34 12.88 -1.03
CA GLN A 30 -0.76 12.93 -2.37
C GLN A 30 0.73 12.54 -2.39
N ASN A 31 1.35 12.42 -1.22
CA ASN A 31 2.74 12.03 -1.02
C ASN A 31 2.86 11.21 0.28
N LEU A 32 4.04 10.68 0.58
CA LEU A 32 4.29 9.89 1.80
C LEU A 32 4.75 10.72 3.01
N ASP A 33 4.73 12.07 2.96
CA ASP A 33 5.18 12.91 4.09
C ASP A 33 4.38 12.63 5.37
N PHE A 34 3.12 12.23 5.22
CA PHE A 34 2.25 11.87 6.34
C PHE A 34 2.74 10.63 7.11
N VAL A 35 3.46 9.72 6.46
CA VAL A 35 3.89 8.44 7.05
C VAL A 35 4.73 8.69 8.30
N GLN A 36 5.63 9.68 8.24
CA GLN A 36 6.46 10.09 9.37
C GLN A 36 5.61 10.62 10.54
N ASN A 37 4.57 11.39 10.23
CA ASN A 37 3.69 11.99 11.23
C ASN A 37 2.80 10.94 11.91
N ILE A 38 2.22 10.00 11.16
CA ILE A 38 1.35 8.96 11.75
C ILE A 38 2.16 7.92 12.49
N ALA A 39 3.34 7.53 11.99
CA ALA A 39 4.13 6.50 12.65
C ALA A 39 4.64 6.93 14.03
N SER A 40 4.54 8.21 14.39
CA SER A 40 4.75 8.71 15.76
C SER A 40 3.60 8.41 16.73
N GLN A 41 2.46 7.90 16.24
CA GLN A 41 1.32 7.47 17.06
C GLN A 41 1.52 6.02 17.54
N ASP A 42 1.08 5.74 18.78
CA ASP A 42 1.43 4.52 19.52
C ASP A 42 1.00 3.19 18.87
N SER A 43 0.07 3.20 17.91
CA SER A 43 -0.45 1.97 17.30
C SER A 43 -1.11 2.23 15.96
N ILE A 44 -0.44 1.85 14.87
CA ILE A 44 -1.00 1.89 13.52
C ILE A 44 -1.25 0.47 12.99
N LEU A 45 -2.28 0.31 12.17
CA LEU A 45 -2.43 -0.83 11.27
C LEU A 45 -1.96 -0.37 9.90
N PHE A 46 -1.07 -1.14 9.27
CA PHE A 46 -0.50 -0.79 7.97
C PHE A 46 -0.97 -1.80 6.92
N ASP A 47 -1.70 -1.32 5.93
CA ASP A 47 -2.20 -2.11 4.81
C ASP A 47 -1.46 -1.71 3.54
N PHE A 48 -0.99 -2.70 2.78
CA PHE A 48 -0.11 -2.48 1.63
C PHE A 48 -0.63 -3.24 0.40
N ASP A 49 -1.22 -2.50 -0.53
CA ASP A 49 -1.82 -3.07 -1.74
C ASP A 49 -0.77 -3.21 -2.84
N LEU A 50 -0.64 -4.43 -3.42
CA LEU A 50 0.31 -4.67 -4.51
C LEU A 50 -0.13 -4.07 -5.84
N ASP A 51 -1.43 -3.79 -6.00
CA ASP A 51 -1.98 -3.18 -7.20
C ASP A 51 -1.50 -1.72 -7.40
N LEU A 52 -1.01 -1.07 -6.34
CA LEU A 52 -0.33 0.23 -6.38
C LEU A 52 0.79 0.26 -7.43
N PHE A 53 1.46 -0.88 -7.65
CA PHE A 53 2.58 -0.98 -8.59
C PHE A 53 2.16 -1.29 -10.02
N ASN A 54 0.87 -1.40 -10.30
CA ASN A 54 0.38 -1.52 -11.66
C ASN A 54 0.00 -0.14 -12.21
N ARG A 55 0.62 0.26 -13.33
CA ARG A 55 0.28 1.51 -14.03
C ARG A 55 -0.99 1.37 -14.87
N SER A 56 -1.47 0.15 -15.07
CA SER A 56 -2.70 -0.14 -15.80
C SER A 56 -3.93 -0.13 -14.88
N ASP A 57 -4.99 0.53 -15.33
CA ASP A 57 -6.35 0.46 -14.76
C ASP A 57 -7.15 -0.75 -15.27
N MET A 58 -6.64 -1.46 -16.28
CA MET A 58 -7.26 -2.63 -16.89
C MET A 58 -6.90 -3.93 -16.18
N TRP A 59 -7.90 -4.80 -16.00
CA TRP A 59 -7.71 -6.13 -15.42
C TRP A 59 -6.74 -7.02 -16.20
N SER A 60 -5.93 -7.77 -15.48
CA SER A 60 -4.98 -8.77 -16.00
C SER A 60 -3.96 -8.21 -17.00
N LYS A 61 -3.66 -6.91 -16.94
CA LYS A 61 -2.63 -6.24 -17.72
C LYS A 61 -1.62 -5.59 -16.79
N GLY A 62 -0.33 -5.84 -17.04
CA GLY A 62 0.76 -5.36 -16.21
C GLY A 62 1.66 -4.40 -16.99
N ASP A 63 1.65 -3.13 -16.59
CA ASP A 63 2.78 -2.23 -16.80
C ASP A 63 3.29 -1.88 -15.39
N LEU A 64 4.09 -2.79 -14.83
CA LEU A 64 4.50 -2.69 -13.45
C LEU A 64 5.59 -1.63 -13.28
N TRP A 65 5.63 -1.03 -12.10
CA TRP A 65 6.74 -0.18 -11.68
C TRP A 65 8.06 -0.95 -11.72
N HIS A 66 9.15 -0.22 -11.95
CA HIS A 66 10.47 -0.82 -11.82
C HIS A 66 10.75 -1.20 -10.37
N VAL A 67 11.46 -2.30 -10.17
CA VAL A 67 11.77 -2.83 -8.82
C VAL A 67 12.44 -1.79 -7.92
N ASP A 68 13.28 -0.92 -8.48
CA ASP A 68 13.94 0.14 -7.72
C ASP A 68 12.93 1.18 -7.21
N GLU A 69 11.95 1.58 -8.04
CA GLU A 69 10.86 2.49 -7.62
C GLU A 69 10.02 1.87 -6.50
N ILE A 70 9.74 0.56 -6.60
CA ILE A 70 9.01 -0.20 -5.57
C ILE A 70 9.80 -0.19 -4.26
N PHE A 71 11.10 -0.42 -4.32
CA PHE A 71 11.95 -0.50 -3.14
C PHE A 71 12.15 0.85 -2.46
N ASP A 72 12.27 1.93 -3.24
CA ASP A 72 12.32 3.29 -2.72
C ASP A 72 11.03 3.62 -1.95
N LEU A 73 9.87 3.31 -2.51
CA LEU A 73 8.58 3.51 -1.83
C LEU A 73 8.50 2.70 -0.52
N ILE A 74 8.90 1.43 -0.54
CA ILE A 74 8.92 0.59 0.67
C ILE A 74 9.86 1.17 1.73
N GLN A 75 10.98 1.75 1.30
CA GLN A 75 11.94 2.38 2.21
C GLN A 75 11.38 3.67 2.82
N GLU A 76 10.63 4.48 2.06
CA GLU A 76 9.92 5.65 2.58
C GLU A 76 8.87 5.25 3.63
N CYS A 77 8.21 4.10 3.44
CA CYS A 77 7.27 3.51 4.40
C CYS A 77 7.94 2.85 5.62
N SER A 78 9.27 2.83 5.71
CA SER A 78 10.00 2.04 6.73
C SER A 78 9.59 2.34 8.17
N VAL A 79 9.31 3.60 8.51
CA VAL A 79 8.90 3.99 9.88
C VAL A 79 7.52 3.43 10.21
N ALA A 80 6.57 3.46 9.27
CA ALA A 80 5.26 2.83 9.45
C ALA A 80 5.39 1.30 9.55
N ILE A 81 6.21 0.68 8.68
CA ILE A 81 6.48 -0.76 8.73
C ILE A 81 7.05 -1.16 10.11
N LYS A 82 7.96 -0.37 10.68
CA LYS A 82 8.55 -0.65 12.00
C LYS A 82 7.55 -0.48 13.14
N ASN A 83 6.69 0.53 13.08
CA ASN A 83 5.81 0.90 14.19
C ASN A 83 4.41 0.26 14.12
N ALA A 84 4.04 -0.37 13.01
CA ALA A 84 2.74 -1.01 12.86
C ALA A 84 2.51 -2.14 13.89
N LEU A 85 1.31 -2.28 14.42
CA LEU A 85 0.93 -3.47 15.21
C LEU A 85 0.76 -4.69 14.30
N VAL A 86 0.16 -4.46 13.14
CA VAL A 86 -0.12 -5.48 12.13
C VAL A 86 0.17 -4.87 10.76
N ILE A 87 0.82 -5.66 9.92
CA ILE A 87 1.00 -5.36 8.50
C ILE A 87 0.18 -6.36 7.70
N THR A 88 -0.72 -5.86 6.86
CA THR A 88 -1.44 -6.63 5.86
C THR A 88 -0.89 -6.28 4.48
N ILE A 89 -0.87 -7.29 3.59
CA ILE A 89 -0.41 -7.12 2.21
C ILE A 89 -1.51 -7.70 1.32
N ALA A 90 -2.21 -6.84 0.58
CA ALA A 90 -3.23 -7.29 -0.35
C ALA A 90 -2.58 -7.63 -1.70
N MET A 91 -2.67 -8.90 -2.10
CA MET A 91 -2.06 -9.34 -3.37
C MET A 91 -2.80 -8.82 -4.61
N SER A 92 -4.11 -8.55 -4.49
CA SER A 92 -4.95 -7.96 -5.55
C SER A 92 -4.81 -8.67 -6.92
N PHE A 93 -4.99 -10.00 -6.94
CA PHE A 93 -4.96 -10.78 -8.20
C PHE A 93 -5.91 -10.20 -9.25
N GLY A 94 -5.39 -10.01 -10.47
CA GLY A 94 -6.11 -9.39 -11.59
C GLY A 94 -6.05 -7.86 -11.62
N TYR A 95 -5.60 -7.21 -10.54
CA TYR A 95 -5.36 -5.76 -10.48
C TYR A 95 -3.86 -5.42 -10.43
N SER A 96 -3.03 -6.30 -9.88
CA SER A 96 -1.56 -6.17 -9.85
C SER A 96 -0.86 -6.71 -11.12
N GLY A 97 -1.48 -6.52 -12.29
CA GLY A 97 -1.03 -7.14 -13.54
C GLY A 97 -1.62 -8.54 -13.75
N THR A 98 -0.84 -9.43 -14.36
CA THR A 98 -1.19 -10.85 -14.47
C THR A 98 -1.08 -11.56 -13.12
N GLU A 99 -1.60 -12.79 -13.02
CA GLU A 99 -1.40 -13.60 -11.81
C GLU A 99 0.09 -13.86 -11.52
N GLN A 100 0.89 -14.06 -12.56
CA GLN A 100 2.33 -14.26 -12.43
C GLN A 100 3.02 -13.00 -11.91
N ASP A 101 2.60 -11.82 -12.38
CA ASP A 101 3.09 -10.53 -11.90
C ASP A 101 2.79 -10.35 -10.40
N THR A 102 1.58 -10.71 -9.97
CA THR A 102 1.18 -10.66 -8.55
C THR A 102 2.09 -11.55 -7.69
N VAL A 103 2.33 -12.79 -8.13
CA VAL A 103 3.23 -13.73 -7.42
C VAL A 103 4.65 -13.18 -7.35
N GLU A 104 5.14 -12.60 -8.46
CA GLU A 104 6.49 -12.06 -8.55
C GLU A 104 6.68 -10.80 -7.70
N LEU A 105 5.67 -9.91 -7.66
CA LEU A 105 5.64 -8.77 -6.74
C LEU A 105 5.69 -9.25 -5.28
N ALA A 106 4.83 -10.20 -4.89
CA ALA A 106 4.80 -10.73 -3.54
C ALA A 106 6.16 -11.36 -3.15
N ARG A 107 6.79 -12.10 -4.07
CA ARG A 107 8.09 -12.74 -3.87
C ARG A 107 9.20 -11.73 -3.59
N GLN A 108 9.12 -10.53 -4.17
CA GLN A 108 10.13 -9.48 -3.99
C GLN A 108 9.83 -8.60 -2.76
N ILE A 109 8.56 -8.25 -2.55
CA ILE A 109 8.15 -7.25 -1.55
C ILE A 109 8.09 -7.84 -0.14
N ILE A 110 7.52 -9.03 0.04
CA ILE A 110 7.32 -9.64 1.36
C ILE A 110 8.66 -9.80 2.11
N PRO A 111 9.72 -10.37 1.52
CA PRO A 111 11.01 -10.49 2.21
C PRO A 111 11.57 -9.13 2.64
N ARG A 112 11.40 -8.08 1.82
CA ARG A 112 11.88 -6.74 2.12
C ARG A 112 11.16 -6.12 3.31
N ILE A 113 9.84 -6.23 3.36
CA ILE A 113 9.02 -5.76 4.50
C ILE A 113 9.44 -6.50 5.78
N ILE A 114 9.63 -7.83 5.71
CA ILE A 114 10.10 -8.64 6.84
C ILE A 114 11.49 -8.17 7.30
N THR A 115 12.42 -7.91 6.38
CA THR A 115 13.75 -7.40 6.71
C THR A 115 13.68 -6.04 7.41
N ILE A 116 12.89 -5.09 6.92
CA ILE A 116 12.72 -3.77 7.56
C ILE A 116 12.10 -3.91 8.95
N ARG A 117 11.12 -4.81 9.10
CA ARG A 117 10.42 -5.06 10.36
C ARG A 117 11.34 -5.65 11.43
N ASN A 118 12.24 -6.55 11.03
CA ASN A 118 13.10 -7.29 11.96
C ASN A 118 14.44 -6.59 12.22
N ASN A 119 14.87 -5.69 11.35
CA ASN A 119 16.06 -4.87 11.57
C ASN A 119 15.66 -3.64 12.41
N GLU A 120 15.73 -3.81 13.73
CA GLU A 120 15.55 -2.74 14.73
C GLU A 120 16.37 -1.48 14.38
#